data_AF-A0A957D764-F1
#
_entry.id   AF-A0A957D764-F1
#
_cell.length_a   1.000
_cell.length_b   1.000
_cell.length_c   1.000
_cell.angle_alpha   90.00
_cell.angle_beta   90.00
_cell.angle_gamma   90.00
#
_symmetry.space_group_name_H-M   'P 1'
#
loop_
_entity.id
_entity.type
_entity.pdbx_description
1 polymer ?
#
loop_
_entity_poly.entity_id
_entity_poly.type
_entity_poly.pdbx_seq_one_letter_code
_entity_poly.pdbx_strand_id
1 'polypeptide(L)'
;MAETIQADYEVLEQIAQRFTQQGDEVEQMNQNLRSRMDQIQSTWQGMGSEAFFAEMGDEVLPASDRLRQALEQAGNITKQIATALSAAEEEAGNSFQVSV
;
A
#
# COMPACT_ATOMS: atom_id res chain seq x y z
N MET A 1 -13.23 -30.00 15.76
CA MET A 1 -13.59 -29.32 14.49
C MET A 1 -12.87 -27.99 14.51
N ALA A 2 -11.71 -27.92 13.87
CA ALA A 2 -10.79 -26.77 13.90
C ALA A 2 -10.52 -26.35 12.44
N GLU A 3 -11.58 -26.07 11.70
CA GLU A 3 -11.56 -25.83 10.25
C GLU A 3 -11.55 -24.33 9.90
N THR A 4 -11.51 -23.43 10.90
CA THR A 4 -12.06 -22.08 10.70
C THR A 4 -11.07 -20.91 10.77
N ILE A 5 -9.80 -21.09 11.17
CA ILE A 5 -8.88 -19.92 11.23
C ILE A 5 -7.71 -20.03 10.23
N GLN A 6 -7.29 -21.23 9.83
CA GLN A 6 -6.20 -21.40 8.86
C GLN A 6 -6.51 -20.77 7.48
N ALA A 7 -7.78 -20.74 7.07
CA ALA A 7 -8.21 -20.13 5.81
C ALA A 7 -8.11 -18.59 5.81
N ASP A 8 -8.15 -17.94 6.98
CA ASP A 8 -8.14 -16.47 7.06
C ASP A 8 -6.73 -15.89 6.90
N TYR A 9 -5.67 -16.63 7.24
CA TYR A 9 -4.28 -16.16 7.09
C TYR A 9 -3.87 -15.96 5.63
N GLU A 10 -4.13 -16.95 4.78
CA GLU A 10 -3.83 -16.84 3.35
C GLU A 10 -4.58 -15.65 2.73
N VAL A 11 -5.82 -15.40 3.17
CA VAL A 11 -6.61 -14.26 2.70
C VAL A 11 -5.99 -12.94 3.16
N LEU A 12 -5.57 -12.83 4.43
CA LEU A 12 -4.90 -11.64 4.95
C LEU A 12 -3.57 -11.37 4.24
N GLU A 13 -2.77 -12.42 3.97
CA GLU A 13 -1.54 -12.29 3.20
C GLU A 13 -1.80 -11.82 1.77
N GLN A 14 -2.81 -12.38 1.09
CA GLN A 14 -3.21 -11.96 -0.26
C GLN A 14 -3.67 -10.49 -0.28
N ILE A 15 -4.46 -10.06 0.71
CA ILE A 15 -4.90 -8.66 0.85
C ILE A 15 -3.69 -7.75 1.07
N ALA A 16 -2.77 -8.13 1.96
CA ALA A 16 -1.57 -7.35 2.21
C ALA A 16 -0.70 -7.19 0.96
N GLN A 17 -0.51 -8.27 0.20
CA GLN A 17 0.22 -8.25 -1.08
C GLN A 17 -0.46 -7.31 -2.08
N ARG A 18 -1.80 -7.36 -2.18
CA ARG A 18 -2.55 -6.49 -3.08
C ARG A 18 -2.39 -5.01 -2.74
N PHE A 19 -2.40 -4.66 -1.46
CA PHE A 19 -2.14 -3.28 -1.04
C PHE A 19 -0.73 -2.82 -1.43
N THR A 20 0.29 -3.64 -1.18
CA THR A 20 1.67 -3.32 -1.58
C THR A 20 1.78 -3.15 -3.10
N GLN A 21 1.22 -4.07 -3.87
CA GLN A 21 1.26 -4.03 -5.34
C GLN A 21 0.58 -2.77 -5.90
N GLN A 22 -0.56 -2.36 -5.34
CA GLN A 22 -1.22 -1.12 -5.74
C GLN A 22 -0.39 0.12 -5.39
N GLY A 23 0.32 0.11 -4.25
CA GLY A 23 1.28 1.16 -3.90
C GLY A 23 2.39 1.28 -4.95
N ASP A 24 2.98 0.14 -5.34
CA ASP A 24 4.05 0.10 -6.35
C ASP A 24 3.56 0.57 -7.74
N GLU A 25 2.32 0.25 -8.12
CA GLU A 25 1.70 0.73 -9.37
C GLU A 25 1.51 2.25 -9.37
N VAL A 26 1.04 2.82 -8.25
CA VAL A 26 0.89 4.29 -8.08
C VAL A 26 2.25 4.98 -8.15
N GLU A 27 3.29 4.40 -7.55
CA GLU A 27 4.65 4.94 -7.60
C GLU A 27 5.19 4.99 -9.04
N GLN A 28 5.08 3.87 -9.77
CA GLN A 28 5.50 3.81 -11.18
C GLN A 28 4.75 4.82 -12.05
N MET A 29 3.44 4.97 -11.82
CA MET A 29 2.62 5.96 -12.52
C MET A 29 3.10 7.39 -12.22
N ASN A 30 3.37 7.73 -10.95
CA ASN A 30 3.87 9.04 -10.55
C ASN A 30 5.24 9.35 -11.16
N GLN A 31 6.16 8.37 -11.18
CA GLN A 31 7.47 8.53 -11.83
C GLN A 31 7.33 8.78 -13.33
N ASN A 32 6.44 8.06 -14.00
CA ASN A 32 6.18 8.24 -15.43
C ASN A 32 5.60 9.63 -15.72
N LEU A 33 4.64 10.08 -14.90
CA LEU A 33 4.05 11.41 -14.99
C LEU A 33 5.13 12.50 -14.83
N ARG A 34 5.95 12.43 -13.78
CA ARG A 34 7.06 13.37 -13.55
C ARG A 34 8.02 13.42 -14.74
N SER A 35 8.43 12.26 -15.26
CA SER A 35 9.32 12.20 -16.42
C SER A 35 8.73 12.87 -17.67
N ARG A 36 7.43 12.71 -17.92
CA ARG A 36 6.74 13.38 -19.03
C ARG A 36 6.60 14.88 -18.81
N MET A 37 6.33 15.30 -17.57
CA MET A 37 6.25 16.70 -17.19
C MET A 37 7.59 17.41 -17.42
N ASP A 38 8.69 16.79 -17.01
CA ASP A 38 10.04 17.35 -17.17
C ASP A 38 10.39 17.58 -18.65
N GLN A 39 9.92 16.71 -19.56
CA GLN A 39 10.14 16.84 -21.00
C GLN A 39 9.46 18.07 -21.61
N ILE A 40 8.30 18.47 -21.07
CA ILE A 40 7.50 19.59 -21.61
C ILE A 40 7.73 20.90 -20.85
N GLN A 41 8.37 20.86 -19.69
CA GLN A 41 8.52 22.04 -18.81
C GLN A 41 9.26 23.21 -19.47
N SER A 42 10.32 22.93 -20.24
CA SER A 42 11.11 23.99 -20.90
C SER A 42 10.50 24.45 -22.24
N THR A 43 9.64 23.63 -22.84
CA THR A 43 9.07 23.85 -24.18
C THR A 43 7.65 24.41 -24.13
N TRP A 44 6.91 24.15 -23.05
CA TRP A 44 5.54 24.62 -22.86
C TRP A 44 5.52 25.91 -22.04
N GLN A 45 5.34 27.04 -22.72
CA GLN A 45 5.32 28.38 -22.12
C GLN A 45 3.90 28.99 -22.16
N GLY A 46 3.54 29.74 -21.10
CA GLY A 46 2.30 30.51 -21.00
C GLY A 46 1.51 30.21 -19.73
N MET A 47 0.45 30.99 -19.48
CA MET A 47 -0.35 30.89 -18.23
C MET A 47 -0.92 29.49 -17.98
N GLY A 48 -1.22 28.72 -19.03
CA GLY A 48 -1.70 27.35 -18.91
C GLY A 48 -0.63 26.37 -18.41
N SER A 49 0.65 26.58 -18.74
CA SER A 49 1.71 25.73 -18.21
C SER A 49 2.02 26.09 -16.76
N GLU A 50 2.07 27.38 -16.42
CA GLU A 50 2.26 27.85 -15.04
C GLU A 50 1.20 27.28 -14.08
N ALA A 51 -0.09 27.37 -14.46
CA ALA A 51 -1.19 26.84 -13.65
C ALA A 51 -1.10 25.31 -13.51
N PHE A 52 -0.81 24.60 -14.60
CA PHE A 52 -0.66 23.14 -14.59
C PHE A 52 0.48 22.67 -13.68
N PHE A 53 1.67 23.27 -13.81
CA PHE A 53 2.82 22.88 -13.00
C PHE A 53 2.64 23.23 -11.51
N ALA A 54 1.94 24.32 -11.20
CA ALA A 54 1.55 24.66 -9.83
C ALA A 54 0.58 23.62 -9.26
N GLU A 55 -0.52 23.32 -9.94
CA GLU A 55 -1.51 22.33 -9.49
C GLU A 55 -0.88 20.93 -9.30
N MET A 56 -0.02 20.53 -10.24
CA MET A 56 0.69 19.26 -10.14
C MET A 56 1.64 19.22 -8.94
N GLY A 57 2.36 20.31 -8.67
CA GLY A 57 3.33 20.40 -7.57
C GLY A 57 2.68 20.51 -6.19
N ASP A 58 1.58 21.26 -6.09
CA ASP A 58 0.98 21.64 -4.80
C ASP A 58 -0.12 20.66 -4.35
N GLU A 59 -0.85 20.08 -5.30
CA GLU A 59 -2.03 19.26 -4.98
C GLU A 59 -1.91 17.83 -5.50
N VAL A 60 -1.73 17.66 -6.82
CA VAL A 60 -1.89 16.33 -7.46
C VAL A 60 -0.78 15.36 -7.08
N LEU A 61 0.49 15.71 -7.30
CA LEU A 61 1.61 14.81 -6.97
C LEU A 61 1.69 14.54 -5.46
N PRO A 62 1.51 15.53 -4.57
CA PRO A 62 1.44 15.27 -3.13
C PRO A 62 0.27 14.35 -2.73
N ALA A 63 -0.92 14.53 -3.31
CA ALA A 63 -2.07 13.66 -3.01
C ALA A 63 -1.83 12.22 -3.47
N SER A 64 -1.25 12.02 -4.65
CA SER A 64 -0.88 10.70 -5.16
C SER A 64 0.19 10.01 -4.32
N ASP A 65 1.17 10.76 -3.79
CA ASP A 65 2.17 10.18 -2.88
C ASP A 65 1.55 9.80 -1.53
N ARG A 66 0.63 10.60 -0.98
CA ARG A 66 -0.14 10.21 0.22
C ARG A 66 -0.95 8.94 0.00
N LEU A 67 -1.54 8.77 -1.18
CA LEU A 67 -2.25 7.53 -1.55
C LEU A 67 -1.31 6.32 -1.55
N ARG A 68 -0.14 6.43 -2.18
CA ARG A 68 0.89 5.39 -2.18
C ARG A 68 1.27 5.00 -0.74
N GLN A 69 1.58 5.99 0.10
CA GLN A 69 1.93 5.76 1.50
C GLN A 69 0.81 5.07 2.29
N ALA A 70 -0.45 5.46 2.06
CA ALA A 70 -1.60 4.82 2.70
C ALA A 70 -1.76 3.35 2.29
N LEU A 71 -1.53 3.03 1.01
CA LEU A 71 -1.55 1.65 0.50
C LEU A 71 -0.43 0.80 1.13
N GLU A 72 0.80 1.32 1.18
CA GLU A 72 1.92 0.65 1.86
C GLU A 72 1.62 0.42 3.35
N GLN A 73 1.08 1.43 4.04
CA GLN A 73 0.70 1.31 5.44
C GLN A 73 -0.38 0.26 5.66
N ALA A 74 -1.41 0.23 4.80
CA ALA A 74 -2.47 -0.78 4.86
C ALA A 74 -1.91 -2.20 4.68
N GLY A 75 -1.01 -2.41 3.73
CA GLY A 75 -0.33 -3.69 3.53
C GLY A 75 0.49 -4.12 4.75
N ASN A 76 1.24 -3.19 5.35
CA ASN A 76 2.04 -3.46 6.54
C ASN A 76 1.18 -3.78 7.77
N ILE A 77 0.12 -3.02 8.02
CA ILE A 77 -0.83 -3.28 9.12
C ILE A 77 -1.49 -4.66 8.93
N THR A 78 -1.90 -4.99 7.70
CA THR A 78 -2.53 -6.28 7.42
C THR A 78 -1.58 -7.46 7.71
N LYS A 79 -0.28 -7.33 7.35
CA LYS A 79 0.73 -8.34 7.71
C LYS A 79 0.89 -8.49 9.22
N GLN A 80 0.93 -7.37 9.95
CA GLN A 80 1.03 -7.39 11.41
C GLN A 80 -0.17 -8.09 12.06
N ILE A 81 -1.38 -7.87 11.53
CA ILE A 81 -2.60 -8.56 11.98
C ILE A 81 -2.48 -10.07 11.75
N ALA A 82 -2.04 -10.50 10.56
CA ALA A 82 -1.85 -11.91 10.24
C ALA A 82 -0.82 -12.57 11.19
N THR A 83 0.31 -11.90 11.46
CA THR A 83 1.32 -12.38 12.41
C THR A 83 0.79 -12.47 13.85
N ALA A 84 0.05 -11.45 14.31
CA ALA A 84 -0.49 -11.42 15.67
C ALA A 84 -1.53 -12.53 15.90
N LEU A 85 -2.38 -12.80 14.90
CA LEU A 85 -3.33 -13.91 14.94
C LEU A 85 -2.59 -15.25 15.00
N SER A 86 -1.58 -15.45 14.16
CA SER A 86 -0.80 -16.69 14.10
C SER A 86 -0.12 -17.01 15.43
N ALA A 87 0.49 -15.99 16.06
CA ALA A 87 1.11 -16.13 17.38
C ALA A 87 0.09 -16.47 18.48
N ALA A 88 -1.07 -15.80 18.48
CA ALA A 88 -2.13 -16.05 19.46
C ALA A 88 -2.69 -17.49 19.37
N GLU A 89 -2.77 -18.05 18.16
CA GLU A 89 -3.16 -19.44 17.97
C GLU A 89 -2.11 -20.44 18.45
N GLU A 90 -0.83 -20.17 18.20
CA GLU A 90 0.27 -21.02 18.68
C GLU A 90 0.29 -21.08 20.22
N GLU A 91 0.11 -19.94 20.89
CA GLU A 91 -0.01 -19.86 22.34
C GLU A 91 -1.21 -20.63 22.88
N ALA A 92 -2.39 -20.47 22.26
CA ALA A 92 -3.59 -21.19 22.64
C ALA A 92 -3.44 -22.71 22.44
N GLY A 93 -2.93 -23.14 21.29
CA GLY A 93 -2.68 -24.56 20.98
C GLY A 93 -1.73 -25.24 21.97
N ASN A 94 -0.66 -24.54 22.35
CA ASN A 94 0.30 -25.02 23.35
C ASN A 94 -0.33 -25.14 24.76
N SER A 95 -1.23 -24.21 25.13
CA SER A 95 -1.93 -24.27 26.44
C SER A 95 -2.87 -25.49 26.56
N PHE A 96 -3.44 -25.96 25.45
CA PHE A 96 -4.25 -27.19 25.42
C PHE A 96 -3.41 -28.47 25.47
N GLN A 97 -2.17 -28.47 24.97
CA GLN A 97 -1.27 -29.65 25.04
C GLN A 97 -0.65 -29.87 26.43
N VAL A 98 -0.43 -28.80 27.19
CA VAL A 98 0.15 -28.88 28.55
C VAL A 98 -0.89 -29.28 29.62
N SER A 99 -2.18 -29.18 29.29
CA SER A 99 -3.30 -29.43 30.22
C SER A 99 -3.91 -30.83 30.12
N VAL A 100 -3.27 -31.78 29.42
CA VAL A 100 -3.72 -33.18 29.24
C VAL A 100 -2.72 -34.15 29.85
#